data_AF-A0A9W8IU93-F1
#
_entry.id   AF-A0A9W8IU93-F1
#
_cell.length_a   1.000
_cell.length_b   1.000
_cell.length_c   1.000
_cell.angle_alpha   90.00
_cell.angle_beta   90.00
_cell.angle_gamma   90.00
#
_symmetry.space_group_name_H-M   'P 1'
#
loop_
_entity.id
_entity.type
_entity.pdbx_description
1 polymer ?
#
loop_
_entity_poly.entity_id
_entity_poly.type
_entity_poly.pdbx_seq_one_letter_code
_entity_poly.pdbx_strand_id
1 'polypeptide(L)'
;MPLDQLPNDLYGLRPSSNASDLSLQRTVYQEVWGVHPWTSQILLSKVVQAILTEELIKPHLTKYDRLLQTTKHAKSPEQAVNRCIIRGAMLSCFVEATQSDAILVSEQMSPLLNSPNFIAGKSCTSARDAAPKVLNNMNQLQGPFVQAVQDLLTPGIRTTLTEMGNVIHTCLVSHFSPSSKNPAKTYHKGRALVFGPISLDQVMPQDASIAILDLMLRESLRERRGKTWVVESLGRVLRGEHATRSSHSAYNPDHTNPARHYNRLATLLSEYMGDRPLTGPYGLSNLLSWFGTGQGAMTEKFQEYLTGHGGFWSESVQGMVTKFNAALRENEYLESNNLEELGAVLEGLLKYNDNRAWGQPSNLLSAQPTQRGKNGAKFTLQAKFTPYFEDRVVNNWTLFLGDMAGQEYRKWTGPRRSWKEALEMVHDLRISGIGGLTALQLVNSLALFGVVDMPDQRTMADWIWTRPQLGAFRGLEAIGFEIVNTNAARFAFNLVYSHLDQTMSNEDKEMIGFSSIFVEHLLCKVVRWDRRLNQDGSSQTLRSLAEEVLKKSGAGIVEPDPFPCPLSLASPLVQECFSAAYTGKSAIATIRCSQLTAEGSQPVINPVLN
;
A
#
# COMPACT_ATOMS: atom_id res chain seq x y z
N MET A 1 5.17 30.45 -6.47
CA MET A 1 6.32 30.77 -5.58
C MET A 1 6.53 32.27 -5.63
N PRO A 2 6.61 32.97 -4.49
CA PRO A 2 7.03 34.37 -4.44
C PRO A 2 8.44 34.57 -5.02
N LEU A 3 8.67 35.69 -5.74
CA LEU A 3 9.91 36.01 -6.48
C LEU A 3 11.16 36.15 -5.60
N ASP A 4 10.94 36.39 -4.31
CA ASP A 4 11.91 36.49 -3.22
C ASP A 4 12.39 35.13 -2.70
N GLN A 5 11.76 34.03 -3.13
CA GLN A 5 12.17 32.66 -2.75
C GLN A 5 13.05 31.98 -3.81
N LEU A 6 13.42 32.66 -4.89
CA LEU A 6 14.33 32.14 -5.91
C LEU A 6 15.81 32.39 -5.53
N PRO A 7 16.74 31.51 -5.92
CA PRO A 7 18.17 31.68 -5.66
C PRO A 7 18.69 33.03 -6.18
N ASN A 8 19.58 33.66 -5.41
CA ASN A 8 20.08 35.03 -5.67
C ASN A 8 20.93 35.18 -6.95
N ASP A 9 21.23 34.08 -7.66
CA ASP A 9 21.98 34.06 -8.91
C ASP A 9 21.29 33.14 -9.95
N LEU A 10 19.99 33.34 -10.16
CA LEU A 10 19.28 32.63 -11.21
C LEU A 10 19.72 33.19 -12.58
N TYR A 11 20.72 32.55 -13.17
CA TYR A 11 21.26 32.83 -14.52
C TYR A 11 21.87 34.22 -14.72
N GLY A 12 22.51 34.80 -13.69
CA GLY A 12 23.18 36.10 -13.82
C GLY A 12 22.24 37.31 -13.94
N LEU A 13 20.94 37.13 -13.68
CA LEU A 13 19.92 38.19 -13.75
C LEU A 13 19.92 39.12 -12.52
N ARG A 14 20.66 38.77 -11.45
CA ARG A 14 20.86 39.59 -10.25
C ARG A 14 22.36 39.69 -9.93
N PRO A 15 22.86 40.84 -9.47
CA PRO A 15 24.26 40.95 -9.05
C PRO A 15 24.50 40.10 -7.80
N SER A 16 25.38 39.11 -7.90
CA SER A 16 25.87 38.29 -6.78
C SER A 16 27.31 38.65 -6.47
N SER A 17 27.64 38.84 -5.19
CA SER A 17 29.03 39.06 -4.73
C SER A 17 29.91 37.80 -4.82
N ASN A 18 29.31 36.64 -5.11
CA ASN A 18 29.98 35.35 -5.25
C ASN A 18 29.60 34.73 -6.60
N ALA A 19 30.14 35.26 -7.71
CA ALA A 19 29.87 34.73 -9.04
C ALA A 19 30.69 33.45 -9.31
N SER A 20 30.02 32.43 -9.80
CA SER A 20 30.65 31.29 -10.46
C SER A 20 30.83 31.59 -11.95
N ASP A 21 31.98 31.20 -12.52
CA ASP A 21 32.46 31.51 -13.87
C ASP A 21 31.63 30.86 -15.00
N LEU A 22 30.37 31.25 -15.15
CA LEU A 22 29.57 31.01 -16.36
C LEU A 22 29.35 32.34 -17.07
N SER A 23 30.40 32.83 -17.73
CA SER A 23 30.35 34.02 -18.57
C SER A 23 29.68 33.65 -19.91
N LEU A 24 28.44 34.12 -20.13
CA LEU A 24 27.86 34.19 -21.48
C LEU A 24 28.72 35.12 -22.35
N GLN A 25 29.08 34.66 -23.56
CA GLN A 25 29.97 35.40 -24.45
C GLN A 25 29.45 36.82 -24.73
N ARG A 26 30.29 37.79 -24.35
CA ARG A 26 30.06 39.24 -24.33
C ARG A 26 29.61 39.85 -25.67
N THR A 27 29.79 39.13 -26.78
CA THR A 27 29.49 39.56 -28.14
C THR A 27 27.99 39.66 -28.44
N VAL A 28 27.15 38.79 -27.88
CA VAL A 28 25.68 38.85 -28.08
C VAL A 28 25.07 40.09 -27.40
N TYR A 29 25.74 40.61 -26.37
CA TYR A 29 25.24 41.72 -25.56
C TYR A 29 25.35 43.09 -26.25
N GLN A 30 26.32 43.28 -27.14
CA GLN A 30 26.62 44.59 -27.74
C GLN A 30 25.88 44.87 -29.05
N GLU A 31 25.60 43.86 -29.88
CA GLU A 31 24.88 44.07 -31.15
C GLU A 31 23.38 44.38 -30.96
N VAL A 32 22.83 43.96 -29.83
CA VAL A 32 21.37 43.84 -29.66
C VAL A 32 20.74 45.07 -28.99
N TRP A 33 21.45 45.73 -28.07
CA TRP A 33 20.88 46.78 -27.23
C TRP A 33 20.93 48.18 -27.84
N GLY A 34 21.57 48.34 -29.01
CA GLY A 34 21.81 49.66 -29.59
C GLY A 34 20.68 50.28 -30.42
N VAL A 35 19.68 49.51 -30.90
CA VAL A 35 18.95 49.97 -32.12
C VAL A 35 17.41 50.04 -32.07
N HIS A 36 16.64 49.42 -31.16
CA HIS A 36 15.16 49.61 -31.20
C HIS A 36 14.42 49.59 -29.85
N PRO A 37 13.48 50.55 -29.60
CA PRO A 37 12.69 50.59 -28.35
C PRO A 37 11.47 49.65 -28.30
N TRP A 38 11.13 48.95 -29.40
CA TRP A 38 9.92 48.11 -29.50
C TRP A 38 10.21 46.60 -29.50
N THR A 39 11.42 46.21 -29.12
CA THR A 39 11.94 44.85 -29.35
C THR A 39 12.12 43.99 -28.11
N SER A 40 11.79 44.43 -26.89
CA SER A 40 12.08 43.64 -25.67
C SER A 40 11.44 42.24 -25.70
N GLN A 41 10.22 42.09 -26.21
CA GLN A 41 9.52 40.80 -26.27
C GLN A 41 9.97 39.94 -27.46
N ILE A 42 10.21 40.54 -28.64
CA ILE A 42 10.76 39.85 -29.81
C ILE A 42 12.19 39.39 -29.52
N LEU A 43 12.96 40.23 -28.84
CA LEU A 43 14.32 39.95 -28.44
C LEU A 43 14.36 38.90 -27.33
N LEU A 44 13.54 39.04 -26.29
CA LEU A 44 13.39 38.03 -25.26
C LEU A 44 12.95 36.70 -25.88
N SER A 45 12.03 36.71 -26.85
CA SER A 45 11.63 35.53 -27.60
C SER A 45 12.80 34.93 -28.38
N LYS A 46 13.61 35.74 -29.08
CA LYS A 46 14.81 35.26 -29.80
C LYS A 46 15.89 34.73 -28.87
N VAL A 47 16.11 35.37 -27.72
CA VAL A 47 17.10 34.95 -26.71
C VAL A 47 16.64 33.67 -26.02
N VAL A 48 15.38 33.60 -25.58
CA VAL A 48 14.79 32.38 -25.01
C VAL A 48 14.80 31.27 -26.04
N GLN A 49 14.44 31.55 -27.30
CA GLN A 49 14.52 30.58 -28.38
C GLN A 49 15.95 30.09 -28.58
N ALA A 50 16.95 30.99 -28.60
CA ALA A 50 18.35 30.62 -28.73
C ALA A 50 18.86 29.80 -27.54
N ILE A 51 18.49 30.13 -26.30
CA ILE A 51 18.85 29.33 -25.11
C ILE A 51 18.19 27.95 -25.19
N LEU A 52 16.90 27.90 -25.52
CA LEU A 52 16.17 26.65 -25.68
C LEU A 52 16.78 25.80 -26.80
N THR A 53 17.11 26.38 -27.96
CA THR A 53 17.63 25.61 -29.10
C THR A 53 19.11 25.31 -28.99
N GLU A 54 19.97 26.30 -28.74
CA GLU A 54 21.43 26.17 -28.78
C GLU A 54 22.03 25.59 -27.50
N GLU A 55 21.50 25.97 -26.33
CA GLU A 55 22.09 25.59 -25.03
C GLU A 55 21.41 24.35 -24.42
N LEU A 56 20.10 24.19 -24.64
CA LEU A 56 19.34 23.08 -24.06
C LEU A 56 19.13 21.95 -25.08
N ILE A 57 18.46 22.21 -26.20
CA ILE A 57 18.01 21.15 -27.11
C ILE A 57 19.19 20.58 -27.92
N LYS A 58 19.97 21.40 -28.64
CA LYS A 58 21.03 20.93 -29.54
C LYS A 58 22.12 20.09 -28.85
N PRO A 59 22.63 20.43 -27.65
CA PRO A 59 23.63 19.61 -26.98
C PRO A 59 23.09 18.23 -26.59
N HIS A 60 21.84 18.16 -26.14
CA HIS A 60 21.16 16.90 -25.83
C HIS A 60 20.88 16.07 -27.07
N LEU A 61 20.39 16.68 -28.15
CA LEU A 61 20.19 16.00 -29.44
C LEU A 61 21.51 15.48 -30.01
N THR A 62 22.61 16.24 -29.89
CA THR A 62 23.94 15.83 -30.33
C THR A 62 24.45 14.66 -29.49
N LYS A 63 24.25 14.69 -28.17
CA LYS A 63 24.60 13.58 -27.28
C LYS A 63 23.81 12.32 -27.60
N TYR A 64 22.50 12.45 -27.82
CA TYR A 64 21.62 11.33 -28.19
C TYR A 64 21.99 10.74 -29.55
N ASP A 65 22.26 11.59 -30.54
CA ASP A 65 22.71 11.17 -31.86
C ASP A 65 24.04 10.40 -31.81
N ARG A 66 24.98 10.80 -30.94
CA ARG A 66 26.23 10.04 -30.69
C ARG A 66 25.99 8.66 -30.09
N LEU A 67 24.96 8.49 -29.26
CA LEU A 67 24.63 7.19 -28.66
C LEU A 67 24.04 6.22 -29.69
N LEU A 68 23.28 6.73 -30.67
CA LEU A 68 22.62 5.91 -31.69
C LEU A 68 23.48 5.67 -32.94
N GLN A 69 24.56 6.41 -33.12
CA GLN A 69 25.47 6.21 -34.24
C GLN A 69 26.41 5.03 -34.01
N THR A 70 26.34 4.05 -34.91
CA THR A 70 27.28 2.92 -34.95
C THR A 70 28.59 3.24 -35.68
N THR A 71 28.66 4.38 -36.40
CA THR A 71 29.83 4.78 -37.19
C THR A 71 30.47 6.08 -36.67
N LYS A 72 31.81 6.10 -36.59
CA LYS A 72 32.63 7.06 -35.83
C LYS A 72 32.75 8.50 -36.38
N HIS A 73 31.96 8.91 -37.38
CA HIS A 73 32.16 10.23 -38.00
C HIS A 73 31.16 11.27 -37.49
N ALA A 74 31.58 12.02 -36.47
CA ALA A 74 30.87 13.21 -36.00
C ALA A 74 30.90 14.29 -37.10
N LYS A 75 29.83 14.34 -37.89
CA LYS A 75 29.54 15.49 -38.76
C LYS A 75 28.86 16.61 -37.94
N SER A 76 28.78 17.82 -38.52
CA SER A 76 28.40 19.07 -37.84
C SER A 76 27.12 18.97 -36.98
N PRO A 77 26.97 19.81 -35.93
CA PRO A 77 25.79 19.81 -35.05
C PRO A 77 24.45 19.88 -35.80
N GLU A 78 24.39 20.61 -36.92
CA GLU A 78 23.22 20.70 -37.79
C GLU A 78 22.79 19.35 -38.36
N GLN A 79 23.75 18.48 -38.69
CA GLN A 79 23.42 17.14 -39.18
C GLN A 79 22.92 16.23 -38.07
N ALA A 80 23.39 16.42 -36.83
CA ALA A 80 22.86 15.71 -35.67
C ALA A 80 21.40 16.09 -35.43
N VAL A 81 21.08 17.38 -35.51
CA VAL A 81 19.70 17.89 -35.42
C VAL A 81 18.83 17.30 -36.53
N ASN A 82 19.27 17.35 -37.78
CA ASN A 82 18.52 16.79 -38.92
C ASN A 82 18.23 15.29 -38.76
N ARG A 83 19.20 14.50 -38.27
CA ARG A 83 18.97 13.08 -37.97
C ARG A 83 17.98 12.88 -36.84
N CYS A 84 18.09 13.66 -35.77
CA CYS A 84 17.16 13.56 -34.64
C CYS A 84 15.72 13.92 -35.03
N ILE A 85 15.52 14.90 -35.90
CA ILE A 85 14.19 15.24 -36.44
C ILE A 85 13.58 14.03 -37.16
N ILE A 86 14.35 13.41 -38.04
CA ILE A 86 13.87 12.24 -38.81
C ILE A 86 13.59 11.06 -37.88
N ARG A 87 14.48 10.78 -36.92
CA ARG A 87 14.28 9.72 -35.92
C ARG A 87 13.06 9.95 -35.05
N GLY A 88 12.87 11.17 -34.55
CA GLY A 88 11.71 11.52 -33.75
C GLY A 88 10.40 11.33 -34.53
N ALA A 89 10.38 11.72 -35.79
CA ALA A 89 9.24 11.49 -36.67
C ALA A 89 8.96 9.99 -36.90
N MET A 90 10.00 9.19 -37.15
CA MET A 90 9.86 7.73 -37.27
C MET A 90 9.31 7.11 -35.97
N LEU A 91 9.86 7.48 -34.82
CA LEU A 91 9.40 7.01 -33.51
C LEU A 91 7.95 7.37 -33.25
N SER A 92 7.53 8.60 -33.59
CA SER A 92 6.13 9.02 -33.49
C SER A 92 5.22 8.13 -34.32
N CYS A 93 5.63 7.80 -35.55
CA CYS A 93 4.84 6.90 -36.40
C CYS A 93 4.81 5.47 -35.86
N PHE A 94 5.89 4.99 -35.24
CA PHE A 94 5.88 3.68 -34.58
C PHE A 94 4.92 3.65 -33.41
N VAL A 95 4.97 4.64 -32.53
CA VAL A 95 4.06 4.75 -31.38
C VAL A 95 2.61 4.78 -31.85
N GLU A 96 2.30 5.51 -32.91
CA GLU A 96 0.95 5.54 -33.48
C GLU A 96 0.55 4.19 -34.11
N ALA A 97 1.44 3.58 -34.87
CA ALA A 97 1.18 2.29 -35.52
C ALA A 97 0.97 1.16 -34.51
N THR A 98 1.74 1.14 -33.43
CA THR A 98 1.67 0.14 -32.35
C THR A 98 0.63 0.48 -31.28
N GLN A 99 0.21 1.75 -31.20
CA GLN A 99 -0.51 2.31 -30.06
C GLN A 99 0.21 2.08 -28.72
N SER A 100 1.55 2.01 -28.73
CA SER A 100 2.35 1.72 -27.54
C SER A 100 3.78 2.27 -27.62
N ASP A 101 4.21 2.89 -26.52
CA ASP A 101 5.57 3.40 -26.30
C ASP A 101 6.59 2.29 -26.01
N ALA A 102 6.16 1.04 -25.81
CA ALA A 102 7.07 -0.08 -25.50
C ALA A 102 8.09 -0.36 -26.59
N ILE A 103 7.79 0.02 -27.84
CA ILE A 103 8.72 -0.22 -28.94
C ILE A 103 9.99 0.64 -28.83
N LEU A 104 9.95 1.70 -28.02
CA LEU A 104 11.05 2.64 -27.79
C LEU A 104 12.21 2.06 -26.95
N VAL A 105 12.01 0.93 -26.26
CA VAL A 105 13.06 0.28 -25.45
C VAL A 105 13.83 -0.81 -26.20
N SER A 106 13.49 -1.09 -27.47
CA SER A 106 14.18 -2.13 -28.25
C SER A 106 15.50 -1.64 -28.84
N GLU A 107 16.61 -2.33 -28.54
CA GLU A 107 17.92 -2.05 -29.17
C GLU A 107 17.91 -2.29 -30.68
N GLN A 108 16.99 -3.14 -31.17
CA GLN A 108 16.79 -3.44 -32.59
C GLN A 108 16.17 -2.26 -33.36
N MET A 109 15.74 -1.21 -32.67
CA MET A 109 15.22 0.01 -33.29
C MET A 109 16.35 0.86 -33.91
N SER A 110 17.59 0.71 -33.43
CA SER A 110 18.72 1.54 -33.86
C SER A 110 19.04 1.45 -35.37
N PRO A 111 19.14 0.26 -35.99
CA PRO A 111 19.35 0.14 -37.44
C PRO A 111 18.26 0.84 -38.26
N LEU A 112 17.01 0.74 -37.79
CA LEU A 112 15.87 1.31 -38.48
C LEU A 112 15.85 2.84 -38.37
N LEU A 113 16.10 3.38 -37.18
CA LEU A 113 16.27 4.82 -36.94
C LEU A 113 17.47 5.45 -37.67
N ASN A 114 18.40 4.64 -38.15
CA ASN A 114 19.53 5.10 -38.94
C ASN A 114 19.22 5.20 -40.44
N SER A 115 18.02 4.82 -40.90
CA SER A 115 17.61 4.84 -42.30
C SER A 115 16.53 5.91 -42.56
N PRO A 116 16.90 7.13 -43.00
CA PRO A 116 15.94 8.22 -43.23
C PRO A 116 14.95 7.96 -44.38
N ASN A 117 15.25 6.98 -45.24
CA ASN A 117 14.46 6.65 -46.42
C ASN A 117 13.07 6.08 -46.09
N PHE A 118 12.90 5.58 -44.86
CA PHE A 118 11.66 4.99 -44.39
C PHE A 118 10.51 6.00 -44.34
N ILE A 119 10.76 7.21 -43.86
CA ILE A 119 9.72 8.25 -43.73
C ILE A 119 9.78 9.30 -44.85
N ALA A 120 10.97 9.58 -45.39
CA ALA A 120 11.14 10.64 -46.40
C ALA A 120 11.05 10.14 -47.86
N GLY A 121 10.83 8.83 -48.05
CA GLY A 121 10.78 8.17 -49.36
C GLY A 121 12.14 8.08 -50.06
N LYS A 122 12.21 7.29 -51.15
CA LYS A 122 13.45 7.04 -51.92
C LYS A 122 14.07 8.29 -52.58
N SER A 123 13.39 9.43 -52.55
CA SER A 123 13.84 10.69 -53.18
C SER A 123 14.86 11.49 -52.35
N CYS A 124 15.16 11.08 -51.12
CA CYS A 124 16.07 11.79 -50.24
C CYS A 124 17.42 11.07 -50.13
N THR A 125 18.48 11.70 -50.63
CA THR A 125 19.84 11.14 -50.57
C THR A 125 20.56 11.43 -49.25
N SER A 126 20.05 12.35 -48.43
CA SER A 126 20.68 12.71 -47.16
C SER A 126 19.67 13.16 -46.09
N ALA A 127 20.08 13.08 -44.82
CA ALA A 127 19.30 13.62 -43.69
C ALA A 127 19.06 15.13 -43.80
N ARG A 128 19.97 15.87 -44.45
CA ARG A 128 19.83 17.31 -44.69
C ARG A 128 18.64 17.62 -45.60
N ASP A 129 18.40 16.75 -46.59
CA ASP A 129 17.31 16.92 -47.56
C ASP A 129 15.98 16.37 -47.02
N ALA A 130 16.04 15.33 -46.18
CA ALA A 130 14.89 14.68 -45.59
C ALA A 130 14.27 15.49 -44.43
N ALA A 131 15.08 16.11 -43.57
CA ALA A 131 14.57 16.78 -42.35
C ALA A 131 13.56 17.92 -42.65
N PRO A 132 13.81 18.85 -43.60
CA PRO A 132 12.84 19.88 -43.95
C PRO A 132 11.55 19.28 -44.55
N LYS A 133 11.65 18.21 -45.35
CA LYS A 133 10.48 17.54 -45.92
C LYS A 133 9.61 16.90 -44.84
N VAL A 134 10.23 16.26 -43.86
CA VAL A 134 9.56 15.67 -42.70
C VAL A 134 8.88 16.76 -41.86
N LEU A 135 9.58 17.84 -41.53
CA LEU A 135 8.99 18.95 -40.76
C LEU A 135 7.80 19.59 -41.47
N ASN A 136 7.90 19.82 -42.77
CA ASN A 136 6.89 20.56 -43.52
C ASN A 136 5.71 19.68 -43.99
N ASN A 137 5.89 18.36 -44.07
CA ASN A 137 4.88 17.44 -44.62
C ASN A 137 4.60 16.23 -43.72
N MET A 138 4.83 16.32 -42.40
CA MET A 138 4.71 15.19 -41.48
C MET A 138 3.36 14.46 -41.63
N ASN A 139 2.25 15.22 -41.63
CA ASN A 139 0.91 14.65 -41.73
C ASN A 139 0.68 13.83 -43.03
N GLN A 140 1.36 14.19 -44.12
CA GLN A 140 1.25 13.48 -45.40
C GLN A 140 2.17 12.25 -45.45
N LEU A 141 3.32 12.30 -44.80
CA LEU A 141 4.31 11.22 -44.77
C LEU A 141 3.99 10.14 -43.72
N GLN A 142 3.30 10.53 -42.65
CA GLN A 142 2.98 9.68 -41.51
C GLN A 142 2.01 8.56 -41.88
N GLY A 143 0.90 8.86 -42.57
CA GLY A 143 -0.13 7.86 -42.91
C GLY A 143 0.41 6.62 -43.65
N PRO A 144 1.13 6.78 -44.78
CA PRO A 144 1.70 5.64 -45.50
C PRO A 144 2.69 4.81 -44.67
N PHE A 145 3.48 5.46 -43.80
CA PHE A 145 4.44 4.78 -42.96
C PHE A 145 3.75 4.02 -41.81
N VAL A 146 2.77 4.65 -41.15
CA VAL A 146 1.95 4.02 -40.10
C VAL A 146 1.24 2.79 -40.67
N GLN A 147 0.63 2.90 -41.86
CA GLN A 147 -0.02 1.77 -42.52
C GLN A 147 0.98 0.64 -42.81
N ALA A 148 2.15 0.95 -43.38
CA ALA A 148 3.18 -0.05 -43.65
C ALA A 148 3.68 -0.76 -42.39
N VAL A 149 3.80 -0.05 -41.27
CA VAL A 149 4.16 -0.65 -39.98
C VAL A 149 3.00 -1.52 -39.45
N GLN A 150 1.76 -1.04 -39.54
CA GLN A 150 0.57 -1.81 -39.11
C GLN A 150 0.39 -3.10 -39.90
N ASP A 151 0.67 -3.09 -41.21
CA ASP A 151 0.61 -4.27 -42.07
C ASP A 151 1.66 -5.34 -41.68
N LEU A 152 2.78 -4.92 -41.08
CA LEU A 152 3.83 -5.81 -40.57
C LEU A 152 3.56 -6.32 -39.15
N LEU A 153 2.66 -5.68 -38.40
CA LEU A 153 2.33 -6.06 -37.02
C LEU A 153 1.14 -7.01 -36.99
N THR A 154 1.41 -8.30 -36.76
CA THR A 154 0.32 -9.26 -36.51
C THR A 154 -0.45 -8.88 -35.24
N PRO A 155 -1.74 -9.26 -35.11
CA PRO A 155 -2.55 -8.94 -33.93
C PRO A 155 -1.90 -9.37 -32.60
N GLY A 156 -1.23 -10.53 -32.58
CA GLY A 156 -0.53 -11.02 -31.38
C GLY A 156 0.63 -10.10 -30.94
N ILE A 157 1.43 -9.60 -31.89
CA ILE A 157 2.54 -8.69 -31.59
C ILE A 157 2.01 -7.36 -31.03
N ARG A 158 0.88 -6.87 -31.55
CA ARG A 158 0.25 -5.63 -31.06
C ARG A 158 -0.19 -5.77 -29.60
N THR A 159 -0.86 -6.86 -29.25
CA THR A 159 -1.27 -7.13 -27.87
C THR A 159 -0.08 -7.18 -26.92
N THR A 160 0.99 -7.90 -27.28
CA THR A 160 2.21 -7.97 -26.47
C THR A 160 2.87 -6.60 -26.30
N LEU A 161 2.93 -5.77 -27.36
CA LEU A 161 3.48 -4.42 -27.27
C LEU A 161 2.65 -3.51 -26.36
N THR A 162 1.32 -3.61 -26.39
CA THR A 162 0.45 -2.85 -25.49
C THR A 162 0.64 -3.28 -24.04
N GLU A 163 0.70 -4.59 -23.77
CA GLU A 163 0.97 -5.13 -22.44
C GLU A 163 2.33 -4.66 -21.88
N MET A 164 3.39 -4.75 -22.70
CA MET A 164 4.70 -4.24 -22.34
C MET A 164 4.68 -2.72 -22.10
N GLY A 165 3.89 -1.97 -22.87
CA GLY A 165 3.76 -0.51 -22.74
C GLY A 165 3.16 -0.13 -21.40
N ASN A 166 2.10 -0.82 -20.99
CA ASN A 166 1.46 -0.64 -19.70
C ASN A 166 2.43 -0.98 -18.54
N VAL A 167 3.25 -2.02 -18.69
CA VAL A 167 4.27 -2.39 -17.70
C VAL A 167 5.33 -1.31 -17.59
N ILE A 168 5.91 -0.86 -18.71
CA ILE A 168 6.94 0.20 -18.73
C ILE A 168 6.39 1.51 -18.18
N HIS A 169 5.18 1.91 -18.58
CA HIS A 169 4.52 3.10 -18.04
C HIS A 169 4.32 2.99 -16.53
N THR A 170 3.87 1.85 -16.02
CA THR A 170 3.72 1.61 -14.58
C THR A 170 5.08 1.70 -13.85
N CYS A 171 6.14 1.17 -14.45
CA CYS A 171 7.51 1.28 -13.92
C CYS A 171 8.02 2.73 -13.94
N LEU A 172 7.79 3.49 -15.00
CA LEU A 172 8.21 4.88 -15.10
C LEU A 172 7.41 5.78 -14.15
N VAL A 173 6.09 5.62 -14.08
CA VAL A 173 5.24 6.38 -13.14
C VAL A 173 5.62 6.09 -11.70
N SER A 174 5.93 4.83 -11.35
CA SER A 174 6.41 4.48 -10.02
C SER A 174 7.82 5.01 -9.72
N HIS A 175 8.66 5.17 -10.75
CA HIS A 175 10.02 5.69 -10.60
C HIS A 175 10.09 7.22 -10.55
N PHE A 176 9.21 7.91 -11.29
CA PHE A 176 9.23 9.37 -11.46
C PHE A 176 8.10 10.11 -10.73
N SER A 177 7.17 9.41 -10.06
CA SER A 177 6.14 10.06 -9.24
C SER A 177 6.76 10.89 -8.10
N PRO A 178 6.53 12.22 -8.04
CA PRO A 178 7.14 13.11 -7.05
C PRO A 178 6.72 12.82 -5.59
N SER A 179 5.69 11.99 -5.38
CA SER A 179 5.21 11.57 -4.06
C SER A 179 6.09 10.51 -3.40
N SER A 180 7.01 9.87 -4.13
CA SER A 180 7.92 8.85 -3.58
C SER A 180 9.19 9.46 -2.98
N LYS A 181 9.10 10.62 -2.32
CA LYS A 181 10.22 11.10 -1.49
C LYS A 181 10.28 10.21 -0.24
N ASN A 182 11.07 9.14 -0.39
CA ASN A 182 11.35 8.02 0.52
C ASN A 182 10.31 6.88 0.56
N PRO A 183 10.21 6.01 -0.47
CA PRO A 183 10.25 4.60 -0.12
C PRO A 183 11.62 4.41 0.53
N ALA A 184 11.65 4.14 1.83
CA ALA A 184 12.84 3.55 2.42
C ALA A 184 13.36 2.48 1.45
N LYS A 185 14.66 2.44 1.20
CA LYS A 185 15.34 1.43 0.40
C LYS A 185 15.06 0.04 0.98
N THR A 186 13.88 -0.50 0.77
CA THR A 186 13.50 -1.91 0.94
C THR A 186 13.47 -2.52 -0.46
N TYR A 187 14.57 -2.31 -1.21
CA TYR A 187 14.98 -3.34 -2.14
C TYR A 187 15.36 -4.54 -1.25
N HIS A 188 14.54 -5.59 -1.27
CA HIS A 188 14.99 -6.89 -0.82
C HIS A 188 16.22 -7.24 -1.65
N LYS A 189 17.41 -7.11 -1.06
CA LYS A 189 18.65 -7.59 -1.67
C LYS A 189 18.43 -9.04 -2.08
N GLY A 190 18.36 -9.31 -3.37
CA GLY A 190 18.40 -10.66 -3.93
C GLY A 190 17.15 -11.15 -4.67
N ARG A 191 16.03 -10.43 -4.72
CA ARG A 191 14.91 -10.84 -5.59
C ARG A 191 14.96 -10.09 -6.92
N ALA A 192 15.29 -10.80 -7.98
CA ALA A 192 15.04 -10.31 -9.34
C ALA A 192 13.54 -10.09 -9.50
N LEU A 193 13.13 -8.91 -9.98
CA LEU A 193 11.76 -8.69 -10.40
C LEU A 193 11.47 -9.65 -11.56
N VAL A 194 10.61 -10.64 -11.32
CA VAL A 194 10.14 -11.53 -12.37
C VAL A 194 9.05 -10.80 -13.13
N PHE A 195 9.41 -10.32 -14.32
CA PHE A 195 8.48 -9.71 -15.26
C PHE A 195 7.85 -10.81 -16.12
N GLY A 196 6.52 -10.81 -16.22
CA GLY A 196 5.78 -11.73 -17.06
C GLY A 196 4.63 -12.44 -16.34
N PRO A 197 3.88 -13.29 -17.08
CA PRO A 197 2.87 -14.15 -16.50
C PRO A 197 3.48 -15.07 -15.45
N ILE A 198 2.81 -15.21 -14.30
CA ILE A 198 3.19 -16.20 -13.29
C ILE A 198 2.78 -17.60 -13.78
N SER A 199 3.58 -18.63 -13.51
CA SER A 199 3.13 -20.03 -13.56
C SER A 199 2.68 -20.49 -12.17
N LEU A 200 1.89 -21.56 -12.10
CA LEU A 200 1.46 -22.12 -10.82
C LEU A 200 2.66 -22.65 -10.02
N ASP A 201 3.57 -23.37 -10.68
CA ASP A 201 4.80 -23.90 -10.08
C ASP A 201 5.73 -22.80 -9.55
N GLN A 202 5.66 -21.58 -10.12
CA GLN A 202 6.41 -20.44 -9.62
C GLN A 202 5.85 -19.84 -8.33
N VAL A 203 4.53 -19.89 -8.12
CA VAL A 203 3.89 -19.26 -6.95
C VAL A 203 3.60 -20.28 -5.85
N MET A 204 3.46 -21.54 -6.22
CA MET A 204 3.29 -22.70 -5.34
C MET A 204 4.25 -23.81 -5.77
N PRO A 205 5.58 -23.63 -5.57
CA PRO A 205 6.57 -24.66 -5.92
C PRO A 205 6.40 -25.95 -5.10
N GLN A 206 5.68 -25.85 -3.98
CA GLN A 206 5.23 -26.93 -3.13
C GLN A 206 3.79 -26.63 -2.70
N ASP A 207 3.06 -27.63 -2.25
CA ASP A 207 1.73 -27.43 -1.70
C ASP A 207 1.79 -26.44 -0.53
N ALA A 208 1.00 -25.38 -0.62
CA ALA A 208 0.88 -24.42 0.47
C ALA A 208 0.28 -25.12 1.70
N SER A 209 0.95 -24.98 2.84
CA SER A 209 0.58 -25.61 4.10
C SER A 209 -0.55 -24.85 4.79
N ILE A 210 -1.75 -24.92 4.21
CA ILE A 210 -2.97 -24.34 4.79
C ILE A 210 -3.30 -24.94 6.16
N ALA A 211 -2.87 -26.17 6.42
CA ALA A 211 -2.92 -26.80 7.74
C ALA A 211 -2.34 -25.93 8.87
N ILE A 212 -1.34 -25.07 8.58
CA ILE A 212 -0.84 -24.09 9.55
C ILE A 212 -1.94 -23.11 9.99
N LEU A 213 -2.70 -22.58 9.04
CA LEU A 213 -3.79 -21.65 9.31
C LEU A 213 -4.91 -22.36 10.08
N ASP A 214 -5.28 -23.57 9.66
CA ASP A 214 -6.35 -24.34 10.30
C ASP A 214 -6.04 -24.74 11.73
N LEU A 215 -4.77 -25.03 12.05
CA LEU A 215 -4.32 -25.20 13.43
C LEU A 215 -4.59 -23.94 14.26
N MET A 216 -4.17 -22.78 13.77
CA MET A 216 -4.38 -21.51 14.47
C MET A 216 -5.88 -21.20 14.66
N LEU A 217 -6.68 -21.47 13.62
CA LEU A 217 -8.12 -21.27 13.64
C LEU A 217 -8.82 -22.21 14.61
N ARG A 218 -8.47 -23.50 14.61
CA ARG A 218 -9.03 -24.49 15.52
C ARG A 218 -8.85 -24.06 16.97
N GLU A 219 -7.63 -23.72 17.37
CA GLU A 219 -7.35 -23.32 18.76
C GLU A 219 -8.04 -21.99 19.12
N SER A 220 -8.13 -21.05 18.18
CA SER A 220 -8.81 -19.75 18.39
C SER A 220 -10.32 -19.89 18.52
N LEU A 221 -10.95 -20.72 17.70
CA LEU A 221 -12.39 -21.00 17.77
C LEU A 221 -12.74 -21.79 19.05
N ARG A 222 -11.85 -22.68 19.51
CA ARG A 222 -12.05 -23.41 20.77
C ARG A 222 -12.04 -22.48 21.97
N GLU A 223 -11.06 -21.57 22.06
CA GLU A 223 -11.00 -20.57 23.13
C GLU A 223 -12.30 -19.75 23.18
N ARG A 224 -12.81 -19.32 22.01
CA ARG A 224 -14.06 -18.57 21.89
C ARG A 224 -15.30 -19.34 22.32
N ARG A 225 -15.29 -20.66 22.11
CA ARG A 225 -16.35 -21.57 22.58
C ARG A 225 -16.18 -21.97 24.06
N GLY A 226 -15.20 -21.42 24.78
CA GLY A 226 -14.90 -21.80 26.16
C GLY A 226 -14.38 -23.23 26.31
N LYS A 227 -13.84 -23.83 25.24
CA LYS A 227 -13.27 -25.18 25.25
C LYS A 227 -11.76 -25.13 25.50
N THR A 228 -11.21 -26.20 26.08
CA THR A 228 -9.76 -26.38 26.24
C THR A 228 -9.08 -26.59 24.89
N TRP A 229 -7.85 -26.10 24.73
CA TRP A 229 -7.06 -26.27 23.50
C TRP A 229 -6.70 -27.73 23.25
N VAL A 230 -6.56 -28.11 21.98
CA VAL A 230 -6.05 -29.43 21.60
C VAL A 230 -4.53 -29.45 21.70
N VAL A 231 -3.88 -28.37 21.29
CA VAL A 231 -2.42 -28.19 21.43
C VAL A 231 -2.15 -27.11 22.46
N GLU A 232 -1.81 -27.53 23.68
CA GLU A 232 -1.60 -26.64 24.83
C GLU A 232 -0.61 -25.50 24.55
N SER A 233 0.49 -25.77 23.83
CA SER A 233 1.48 -24.73 23.49
C SER A 233 0.90 -23.64 22.59
N LEU A 234 0.01 -23.99 21.66
CA LEU A 234 -0.71 -23.03 20.81
C LEU A 234 -1.70 -22.20 21.63
N GLY A 235 -2.42 -22.84 22.56
CA GLY A 235 -3.33 -22.16 23.49
C GLY A 235 -2.62 -21.12 24.35
N ARG A 236 -1.44 -21.47 24.88
CA ARG A 236 -0.57 -20.53 25.61
C ARG A 236 -0.13 -19.36 24.74
N VAL A 237 0.30 -19.63 23.50
CA VAL A 237 0.67 -18.57 22.55
C VAL A 237 -0.50 -17.63 22.27
N LEU A 238 -1.72 -18.15 22.13
CA LEU A 238 -2.93 -17.37 21.91
C LEU A 238 -3.22 -16.42 23.09
N ARG A 239 -3.03 -16.88 24.33
CA ARG A 239 -3.12 -16.05 25.56
C ARG A 239 -1.94 -15.12 25.80
N GLY A 240 -0.96 -15.08 24.88
CA GLY A 240 0.25 -14.28 25.05
C GLY A 240 1.22 -14.82 26.10
N GLU A 241 1.06 -16.07 26.53
CA GLU A 241 1.95 -16.77 27.46
C GLU A 241 3.15 -17.38 26.72
N HIS A 242 4.14 -17.83 27.49
CA HIS A 242 5.23 -18.61 26.94
C HIS A 242 4.76 -20.02 26.55
N ALA A 243 5.12 -20.50 25.36
CA ALA A 243 4.64 -21.77 24.82
C ALA A 243 4.92 -22.99 25.74
N THR A 244 6.05 -22.98 26.45
CA THR A 244 6.51 -24.10 27.29
C THR A 244 6.68 -23.78 28.77
N ARG A 245 6.68 -22.50 29.17
CA ARG A 245 6.96 -22.08 30.55
C ARG A 245 5.67 -21.59 31.20
N SER A 246 5.52 -21.85 32.49
CA SER A 246 4.43 -21.29 33.31
C SER A 246 4.70 -19.84 33.76
N SER A 247 5.76 -19.19 33.27
CA SER A 247 6.23 -17.89 33.76
C SER A 247 5.29 -16.72 33.43
N HIS A 248 5.18 -15.77 34.37
CA HIS A 248 4.34 -14.56 34.35
C HIS A 248 4.61 -13.50 33.25
N SER A 249 5.52 -13.72 32.29
CA SER A 249 5.74 -12.74 31.23
C SER A 249 4.60 -12.81 30.20
N ALA A 250 3.49 -12.12 30.47
CA ALA A 250 2.37 -12.00 29.55
C ALA A 250 2.74 -11.00 28.45
N TYR A 251 2.87 -11.48 27.22
CA TYR A 251 2.80 -10.61 26.05
C TYR A 251 1.35 -10.20 25.82
N ASN A 252 1.13 -9.06 25.16
CA ASN A 252 -0.22 -8.66 24.78
C ASN A 252 -0.87 -9.76 23.90
N PRO A 253 -2.01 -10.37 24.31
CA PRO A 253 -2.70 -11.43 23.56
C PRO A 253 -3.16 -10.99 22.16
N ASP A 254 -3.44 -9.70 21.97
CA ASP A 254 -3.78 -9.14 20.65
C ASP A 254 -2.64 -9.32 19.64
N HIS A 255 -1.43 -9.54 20.14
CA HIS A 255 -0.31 -9.84 19.27
C HIS A 255 -0.46 -11.17 18.57
N THR A 256 -1.13 -12.17 19.15
CA THR A 256 -1.25 -13.53 18.61
C THR A 256 -2.68 -13.88 18.22
N ASN A 257 -3.71 -13.25 18.76
CA ASN A 257 -5.10 -13.53 18.37
C ASN A 257 -5.36 -13.28 16.87
N PRO A 258 -5.77 -14.28 16.07
CA PRO A 258 -6.03 -14.10 14.64
C PRO A 258 -7.36 -13.42 14.34
N ALA A 259 -8.32 -13.44 15.27
CA ALA A 259 -9.65 -12.87 15.08
C ALA A 259 -9.69 -11.40 15.52
N ARG A 260 -9.32 -10.52 14.57
CA ARG A 260 -9.18 -9.08 14.80
C ARG A 260 -10.43 -8.41 15.37
N HIS A 261 -11.62 -8.79 14.92
CA HIS A 261 -12.88 -8.13 15.31
C HIS A 261 -13.12 -8.19 16.83
N TYR A 262 -12.47 -9.15 17.50
CA TYR A 262 -12.64 -9.43 18.91
C TYR A 262 -11.29 -9.47 19.64
N ASN A 263 -10.28 -8.81 19.08
CA ASN A 263 -9.08 -8.53 19.86
C ASN A 263 -9.44 -7.46 20.92
N ARG A 264 -8.71 -7.44 22.04
CA ARG A 264 -9.05 -6.57 23.17
C ARG A 264 -9.04 -5.11 22.74
N LEU A 265 -8.12 -4.70 21.86
CA LEU A 265 -8.12 -3.38 21.26
C LEU A 265 -9.44 -3.02 20.55
N ALA A 266 -9.99 -3.89 19.70
CA ALA A 266 -11.24 -3.64 18.99
C ALA A 266 -12.44 -3.62 19.93
N THR A 267 -12.47 -4.53 20.92
CA THR A 267 -13.50 -4.57 21.95
C THR A 267 -13.51 -3.28 22.77
N LEU A 268 -12.37 -2.88 23.34
CA LEU A 268 -12.23 -1.64 24.11
C LEU A 268 -12.56 -0.41 23.25
N LEU A 269 -12.13 -0.39 21.99
CA LEU A 269 -12.47 0.70 21.08
C LEU A 269 -14.00 0.80 20.88
N SER A 270 -14.69 -0.33 20.69
CA SER A 270 -16.15 -0.35 20.58
C SER A 270 -16.83 0.09 21.88
N GLU A 271 -16.33 -0.37 23.04
CA GLU A 271 -16.88 -0.04 24.36
C GLU A 271 -16.75 1.45 24.69
N TYR A 272 -15.57 2.05 24.49
CA TYR A 272 -15.30 3.42 24.94
C TYR A 272 -15.52 4.50 23.88
N MET A 273 -15.62 4.12 22.60
CA MET A 273 -15.85 5.07 21.49
C MET A 273 -17.16 4.84 20.75
N GLY A 274 -17.78 3.66 20.87
CA GLY A 274 -18.85 3.21 19.96
C GLY A 274 -20.18 3.95 20.09
N ASP A 275 -20.53 4.43 21.28
CA ASP A 275 -21.83 5.09 21.56
C ASP A 275 -21.85 6.58 21.15
N ARG A 276 -20.70 7.18 20.89
CA ARG A 276 -20.60 8.57 20.45
C ARG A 276 -20.54 8.65 18.92
N PRO A 277 -21.00 9.76 18.30
CA PRO A 277 -21.04 9.85 16.85
C PRO A 277 -19.61 9.92 16.30
N LEU A 278 -19.05 8.76 15.92
CA LEU A 278 -17.76 8.63 15.24
C LEU A 278 -17.73 9.44 13.92
N THR A 279 -18.90 9.68 13.37
CA THR A 279 -19.21 10.52 12.21
C THR A 279 -19.33 12.01 12.54
N GLY A 280 -19.20 12.40 13.81
CA GLY A 280 -19.17 13.79 14.23
C GLY A 280 -17.83 14.47 13.90
N PRO A 281 -17.75 15.81 14.03
CA PRO A 281 -16.59 16.60 13.61
C PRO A 281 -15.26 16.13 14.23
N TYR A 282 -15.29 15.69 15.50
CA TYR A 282 -14.11 15.26 16.25
C TYR A 282 -13.89 13.75 16.27
N GLY A 283 -14.65 12.97 15.51
CA GLY A 283 -14.54 11.51 15.50
C GLY A 283 -13.15 11.02 15.12
N LEU A 284 -12.60 11.56 14.02
CA LEU A 284 -11.24 11.22 13.60
C LEU A 284 -10.19 11.71 14.61
N SER A 285 -10.34 12.89 15.21
CA SER A 285 -9.42 13.39 16.24
C SER A 285 -9.31 12.45 17.44
N ASN A 286 -10.44 11.90 17.89
CA ASN A 286 -10.46 10.94 18.99
C ASN A 286 -9.88 9.58 18.58
N LEU A 287 -10.16 9.09 17.36
CA LEU A 287 -9.50 7.88 16.83
C LEU A 287 -7.99 8.07 16.72
N LEU A 288 -7.51 9.19 16.20
CA LEU A 288 -6.09 9.50 16.12
C LEU A 288 -5.44 9.55 17.51
N SER A 289 -6.17 10.04 18.51
CA SER A 289 -5.71 10.04 19.91
C SER A 289 -5.61 8.62 20.45
N TRP A 290 -6.61 7.77 20.19
CA TRP A 290 -6.64 6.34 20.56
C TRP A 290 -5.48 5.55 19.93
N PHE A 291 -5.42 5.54 18.60
CA PHE A 291 -4.41 4.79 17.84
C PHE A 291 -3.01 5.38 18.03
N GLY A 292 -2.93 6.70 18.13
CA GLY A 292 -1.69 7.46 18.29
C GLY A 292 -1.04 7.32 19.65
N THR A 293 -1.75 6.77 20.65
CA THR A 293 -1.23 6.41 21.98
C THR A 293 -1.26 4.90 22.25
N GLY A 294 -1.77 4.11 21.30
CA GLY A 294 -1.78 2.66 21.36
C GLY A 294 -2.72 2.10 22.42
N GLN A 295 -3.91 2.68 22.60
CA GLN A 295 -4.88 2.17 23.57
C GLN A 295 -5.31 0.74 23.23
N GLY A 296 -5.26 -0.16 24.21
CA GLY A 296 -5.58 -1.59 24.08
C GLY A 296 -5.51 -2.30 25.43
N ALA A 297 -5.28 -3.63 25.43
CA ALA A 297 -5.26 -4.45 26.65
C ALA A 297 -4.39 -3.87 27.79
N MET A 298 -3.20 -3.36 27.45
CA MET A 298 -2.27 -2.81 28.44
C MET A 298 -2.74 -1.48 29.07
N THR A 299 -3.71 -0.80 28.48
CA THR A 299 -4.24 0.49 28.94
C THR A 299 -5.69 0.39 29.36
N GLU A 300 -6.21 -0.82 29.54
CA GLU A 300 -7.61 -1.10 29.87
C GLU A 300 -8.04 -0.40 31.16
N LYS A 301 -7.27 -0.56 32.25
CA LYS A 301 -7.54 0.13 33.53
C LYS A 301 -7.59 1.65 33.39
N PHE A 302 -6.79 2.23 32.50
CA PHE A 302 -6.85 3.67 32.21
C PHE A 302 -8.18 4.05 31.52
N GLN A 303 -8.67 3.21 30.61
CA GLN A 303 -9.97 3.44 29.95
C GLN A 303 -11.15 3.28 30.91
N GLU A 304 -11.12 2.26 31.77
CA GLU A 304 -12.08 2.08 32.86
C GLU A 304 -12.10 3.29 33.79
N TYR A 305 -10.92 3.75 34.23
CA TYR A 305 -10.77 4.95 35.04
C TYR A 305 -11.43 6.17 34.38
N LEU A 306 -11.19 6.39 33.07
CA LEU A 306 -11.79 7.51 32.35
C LEU A 306 -13.32 7.44 32.26
N THR A 307 -13.92 6.24 32.31
CA THR A 307 -15.38 6.10 32.22
C THR A 307 -16.08 6.73 33.42
N GLY A 308 -15.48 6.67 34.61
CA GLY A 308 -15.92 7.42 35.79
C GLY A 308 -15.67 8.93 35.72
N HIS A 309 -14.91 9.40 34.73
CA HIS A 309 -14.41 10.77 34.60
C HIS A 309 -14.76 11.41 33.23
N GLY A 310 -15.94 11.08 32.69
CA GLY A 310 -16.48 11.69 31.46
C GLY A 310 -16.14 10.96 30.15
N GLY A 311 -15.50 9.80 30.22
CA GLY A 311 -15.14 8.93 29.10
C GLY A 311 -13.90 9.37 28.33
N PHE A 312 -13.48 8.60 27.31
CA PHE A 312 -12.28 8.92 26.51
C PHE A 312 -12.46 10.13 25.57
N TRP A 313 -13.69 10.36 25.10
CA TRP A 313 -13.98 11.34 24.05
C TRP A 313 -13.74 12.80 24.44
N SER A 314 -13.20 13.59 23.52
CA SER A 314 -12.97 15.03 23.66
C SER A 314 -13.33 15.81 22.40
N GLU A 315 -13.73 17.06 22.57
CA GLU A 315 -13.96 18.02 21.47
C GLU A 315 -12.84 19.06 21.36
N SER A 316 -11.83 18.97 22.24
CA SER A 316 -10.69 19.88 22.23
C SER A 316 -9.40 19.19 22.67
N VAL A 317 -8.27 19.79 22.27
CA VAL A 317 -6.94 19.37 22.73
C VAL A 317 -6.87 19.42 24.26
N GLN A 318 -7.35 20.52 24.87
CA GLN A 318 -7.32 20.68 26.32
C GLN A 318 -8.13 19.59 27.02
N GLY A 319 -9.31 19.25 26.51
CA GLY A 319 -10.13 18.17 27.07
C GLY A 319 -9.47 16.80 26.96
N MET A 320 -8.65 16.54 25.93
CA MET A 320 -7.89 15.29 25.80
C MET A 320 -6.66 15.28 26.72
N VAL A 321 -5.93 16.40 26.78
CA VAL A 321 -4.80 16.59 27.70
C VAL A 321 -5.22 16.42 29.15
N THR A 322 -6.36 16.99 29.56
CA THR A 322 -6.89 16.86 30.93
C THR A 322 -7.11 15.39 31.31
N LYS A 323 -7.63 14.56 30.40
CA LYS A 323 -7.85 13.11 30.66
C LYS A 323 -6.54 12.37 30.92
N PHE A 324 -5.53 12.59 30.08
CA PHE A 324 -4.22 11.95 30.25
C PHE A 324 -3.48 12.50 31.48
N ASN A 325 -3.60 13.80 31.78
CA ASN A 325 -3.04 14.40 32.99
C ASN A 325 -3.72 13.91 34.28
N ALA A 326 -5.00 13.55 34.24
CA ALA A 326 -5.67 12.94 35.40
C ALA A 326 -4.99 11.61 35.78
N ALA A 327 -4.73 10.74 34.80
CA ALA A 327 -4.02 9.49 35.04
C ALA A 327 -2.56 9.70 35.50
N LEU A 328 -1.87 10.71 34.96
CA LEU A 328 -0.53 11.07 35.43
C LEU A 328 -0.52 11.47 36.90
N ARG A 329 -1.45 12.33 37.32
CA ARG A 329 -1.56 12.77 38.72
C ARG A 329 -1.92 11.63 39.66
N GLU A 330 -2.78 10.71 39.22
CA GLU A 330 -3.12 9.51 39.99
C GLU A 330 -1.87 8.64 40.21
N ASN A 331 -1.09 8.43 39.15
CA ASN A 331 0.16 7.66 39.25
C ASN A 331 1.18 8.35 40.17
N GLU A 332 1.35 9.66 40.06
CA GLU A 332 2.22 10.45 40.95
C GLU A 332 1.76 10.35 42.42
N TYR A 333 0.44 10.38 42.67
CA TYR A 333 -0.12 10.20 44.00
C TYR A 333 0.19 8.80 44.56
N LEU A 334 -0.02 7.74 43.77
CA LEU A 334 0.30 6.37 44.18
C LEU A 334 1.80 6.17 44.46
N GLU A 335 2.67 6.74 43.63
CA GLU A 335 4.12 6.69 43.83
C GLU A 335 4.55 7.42 45.11
N SER A 336 3.92 8.55 45.44
CA SER A 336 4.25 9.34 46.63
C SER A 336 3.81 8.70 47.95
N ASN A 337 2.78 7.83 47.94
CA ASN A 337 2.21 7.22 49.15
C ASN A 337 2.72 5.79 49.44
N ASN A 338 3.41 5.13 48.50
CA ASN A 338 3.84 3.72 48.61
C ASN A 338 5.37 3.54 48.67
N LEU A 339 6.09 4.45 49.34
CA LEU A 339 7.56 4.50 49.36
C LEU A 339 8.27 3.30 50.02
N GLU A 340 7.59 2.43 50.78
CA GLU A 340 8.23 1.36 51.57
C GLU A 340 8.05 -0.08 51.04
N GLU A 341 7.13 -0.36 50.10
CA GLU A 341 6.88 -1.72 49.55
C GLU A 341 7.18 -1.80 48.03
N LEU A 342 8.35 -1.32 47.61
CA LEU A 342 8.81 -1.26 46.22
C LEU A 342 9.14 -2.66 45.62
N GLY A 343 8.12 -3.45 45.35
CA GLY A 343 8.13 -4.53 44.37
C GLY A 343 7.99 -4.01 42.93
N ALA A 344 8.29 -4.86 41.94
CA ALA A 344 8.39 -4.49 40.52
C ALA A 344 7.09 -4.08 39.79
N VAL A 345 5.95 -4.02 40.48
CA VAL A 345 4.65 -3.62 39.93
C VAL A 345 3.87 -2.89 41.03
N LEU A 346 3.81 -1.56 40.99
CA LEU A 346 2.85 -0.84 41.84
C LEU A 346 1.45 -1.22 41.38
N GLU A 347 0.73 -1.94 42.22
CA GLU A 347 -0.68 -2.25 41.98
C GLU A 347 -1.48 -0.94 41.91
N GLY A 348 -2.28 -0.78 40.86
CA GLY A 348 -3.09 0.43 40.63
C GLY A 348 -2.51 1.44 39.64
N LEU A 349 -1.23 1.31 39.23
CA LEU A 349 -0.63 2.23 38.26
C LEU A 349 -1.40 2.21 36.92
N LEU A 350 -1.91 3.37 36.50
CA LEU A 350 -2.66 3.55 35.27
C LEU A 350 -1.70 3.71 34.09
N LYS A 351 -1.46 2.61 33.38
CA LYS A 351 -0.76 2.67 32.08
C LYS A 351 -1.68 3.31 31.05
N TYR A 352 -1.32 4.51 30.59
CA TYR A 352 -2.13 5.31 29.68
C TYR A 352 -1.63 5.31 28.23
N ASN A 353 -0.57 4.56 27.90
CA ASN A 353 -0.14 4.34 26.51
C ASN A 353 0.55 2.98 26.31
N ASP A 354 0.47 2.44 25.09
CA ASP A 354 1.21 1.25 24.69
C ASP A 354 1.88 1.45 23.32
N ASN A 355 3.14 1.84 23.34
CA ASN A 355 3.93 2.03 22.12
C ASN A 355 4.21 0.72 21.36
N ARG A 356 3.84 -0.44 21.93
CA ARG A 356 3.97 -1.77 21.32
C ARG A 356 2.64 -2.37 20.92
N ALA A 357 1.51 -1.66 20.99
CA ALA A 357 0.19 -2.18 20.62
C ALA A 357 0.15 -2.85 19.22
N TRP A 358 1.04 -2.43 18.33
CA TRP A 358 1.16 -2.95 16.96
C TRP A 358 2.28 -4.00 16.76
N GLY A 359 2.90 -4.46 17.84
CA GLY A 359 3.95 -5.49 17.87
C GLY A 359 5.38 -4.98 17.67
N GLN A 360 5.57 -3.68 17.43
CA GLN A 360 6.90 -3.05 17.41
C GLN A 360 6.87 -1.71 18.17
N PRO A 361 7.90 -1.38 18.96
CA PRO A 361 7.96 -0.12 19.68
C PRO A 361 8.09 1.05 18.70
N SER A 362 7.12 1.96 18.71
CA SER A 362 7.21 3.23 17.99
C SER A 362 7.15 4.39 18.97
N ASN A 363 8.26 5.11 19.12
CA ASN A 363 8.32 6.25 20.04
C ASN A 363 7.36 7.38 19.64
N LEU A 364 7.06 7.52 18.35
CA LEU A 364 6.10 8.52 17.86
C LEU A 364 4.67 8.23 18.32
N LEU A 365 4.37 7.00 18.72
CA LEU A 365 3.08 6.60 19.30
C LEU A 365 3.05 6.71 20.83
N SER A 366 4.15 7.16 21.46
CA SER A 366 4.11 7.50 22.88
C SER A 366 3.15 8.68 23.10
N ALA A 367 2.56 8.76 24.29
CA ALA A 367 1.83 9.95 24.71
C ALA A 367 2.78 11.16 24.88
N GLN A 368 4.06 10.89 25.20
CA GLN A 368 5.13 11.87 25.24
C GLN A 368 6.25 11.41 24.29
N PRO A 369 6.10 11.58 22.97
CA PRO A 369 7.13 11.17 22.01
C PRO A 369 8.39 12.03 22.16
N THR A 370 9.50 11.55 21.63
CA THR A 370 10.79 12.26 21.62
C THR A 370 11.24 12.47 20.18
N GLN A 371 11.64 13.69 19.82
CA GLN A 371 12.17 13.95 18.48
C GLN A 371 13.56 13.31 18.32
N ARG A 372 13.80 12.64 17.19
CA ARG A 372 15.17 12.26 16.80
C ARG A 372 15.90 13.50 16.28
N GLY A 373 16.80 14.08 17.08
CA GLY A 373 17.55 15.31 16.75
C GLY A 373 18.12 16.01 17.99
N LYS A 374 18.95 17.05 17.77
CA LYS A 374 19.74 17.76 18.81
C LYS A 374 18.89 18.04 20.06
N ASN A 375 19.22 17.33 21.15
CA ASN A 375 18.73 17.43 22.53
C ASN A 375 17.58 16.52 22.97
N GLY A 376 17.04 15.62 22.13
CA GLY A 376 16.06 14.62 22.61
C GLY A 376 14.84 15.23 23.31
N ALA A 377 14.36 16.38 22.80
CA ALA A 377 13.23 17.08 23.39
C ALA A 377 12.00 16.16 23.44
N LYS A 378 11.43 16.01 24.64
CA LYS A 378 10.15 15.33 24.87
C LYS A 378 9.02 16.27 24.49
N PHE A 379 8.06 15.78 23.73
CA PHE A 379 6.84 16.51 23.43
C PHE A 379 5.91 16.45 24.64
N THR A 380 5.23 17.56 24.92
CA THR A 380 4.12 17.60 25.86
C THR A 380 2.89 16.87 25.28
N LEU A 381 1.95 16.47 26.13
CA LEU A 381 0.65 15.94 25.67
C LEU A 381 -0.07 16.94 24.76
N GLN A 382 0.03 18.23 25.06
CA GLN A 382 -0.48 19.30 24.20
C GLN A 382 0.13 19.19 22.81
N ALA A 383 1.47 19.18 22.70
CA ALA A 383 2.15 19.09 21.41
C ALA A 383 1.88 17.78 20.66
N LYS A 384 1.59 16.68 21.38
CA LYS A 384 1.18 15.39 20.80
C LYS A 384 -0.22 15.45 20.22
N PHE A 385 -1.19 16.01 20.93
CA PHE A 385 -2.60 15.99 20.52
C PHE A 385 -2.99 17.16 19.62
N THR A 386 -2.31 18.30 19.69
CA THR A 386 -2.62 19.48 18.85
C THR A 386 -2.81 19.12 17.37
N PRO A 387 -1.90 18.37 16.72
CA PRO A 387 -2.05 18.03 15.30
C PRO A 387 -3.30 17.21 14.96
N TYR A 388 -3.92 16.55 15.95
CA TYR A 388 -5.09 15.68 15.73
C TYR A 388 -6.40 16.47 15.76
N PHE A 389 -6.40 17.65 16.37
CA PHE A 389 -7.57 18.52 16.54
C PHE A 389 -7.46 19.81 15.71
N GLU A 390 -6.49 19.91 14.80
CA GLU A 390 -6.40 21.03 13.86
C GLU A 390 -7.64 21.06 12.94
N ASP A 391 -8.08 22.27 12.56
CA ASP A 391 -9.24 22.47 11.68
C ASP A 391 -9.14 21.66 10.40
N ARG A 392 -7.94 21.49 9.83
CA ARG A 392 -7.76 20.66 8.63
C ARG A 392 -8.14 19.20 8.84
N VAL A 393 -7.95 18.63 10.03
CA VAL A 393 -8.32 17.24 10.33
C VAL A 393 -9.84 17.14 10.44
N VAL A 394 -10.46 18.06 11.20
CA VAL A 394 -11.90 18.12 11.42
C VAL A 394 -12.66 18.37 10.10
N ASN A 395 -12.18 19.32 9.30
CA ASN A 395 -12.77 19.68 8.02
C ASN A 395 -12.60 18.56 7.00
N ASN A 396 -11.40 17.96 6.89
CA ASN A 396 -11.19 16.83 5.98
C ASN A 396 -12.04 15.63 6.38
N TRP A 397 -12.21 15.36 7.68
CA TRP A 397 -13.06 14.28 8.16
C TRP A 397 -14.54 14.50 7.83
N THR A 398 -15.05 15.68 8.14
CA THR A 398 -16.44 16.07 7.82
C THR A 398 -16.69 16.01 6.31
N LEU A 399 -15.76 16.52 5.50
CA LEU A 399 -15.85 16.48 4.04
C LEU A 399 -15.80 15.04 3.49
N PHE A 400 -14.92 14.20 4.06
CA PHE A 400 -14.79 12.80 3.67
C PHE A 400 -16.09 12.02 3.90
N LEU A 401 -16.73 12.23 5.06
CA LEU A 401 -17.99 11.61 5.43
C LEU A 401 -19.17 12.06 4.57
N GLY A 402 -19.15 13.30 4.07
CA GLY A 402 -20.25 13.86 3.27
C GLY A 402 -21.57 13.80 4.03
N ASP A 403 -22.60 13.22 3.42
CA ASP A 403 -23.95 13.14 3.99
C ASP A 403 -24.04 12.28 5.27
N MET A 404 -23.04 11.42 5.52
CA MET A 404 -22.97 10.63 6.76
C MET A 404 -22.54 11.48 7.98
N ALA A 405 -22.00 12.68 7.77
CA ALA A 405 -21.49 13.51 8.85
C ALA A 405 -22.58 13.81 9.90
N GLY A 406 -22.26 13.54 11.17
CA GLY A 406 -23.18 13.68 12.30
C GLY A 406 -24.29 12.62 12.41
N GLN A 407 -24.36 11.64 11.51
CA GLN A 407 -25.38 10.59 11.51
C GLN A 407 -24.94 9.34 12.28
N GLU A 408 -25.89 8.54 12.75
CA GLU A 408 -25.58 7.25 13.38
C GLU A 408 -25.09 6.23 12.32
N TYR A 409 -23.78 5.98 12.29
CA TYR A 409 -23.13 5.15 11.25
C TYR A 409 -23.69 3.73 11.15
N ARG A 410 -24.19 3.15 12.26
CA ARG A 410 -24.81 1.81 12.27
C ARG A 410 -26.15 1.76 11.53
N LYS A 411 -26.86 2.89 11.44
CA LYS A 411 -28.14 3.03 10.75
C LYS A 411 -27.99 3.64 9.35
N TRP A 412 -26.78 4.00 8.94
CA TRP A 412 -26.52 4.59 7.65
C TRP A 412 -26.73 3.59 6.52
N THR A 413 -27.60 3.93 5.56
CA THR A 413 -27.91 3.13 4.37
C THR A 413 -27.43 3.78 3.06
N GLY A 414 -26.93 5.02 3.13
CA GLY A 414 -26.37 5.72 1.97
C GLY A 414 -25.02 5.17 1.52
N PRO A 415 -24.44 5.75 0.45
CA PRO A 415 -23.12 5.35 -0.01
C PRO A 415 -22.07 5.58 1.07
N ARG A 416 -21.07 4.69 1.13
CA ARG A 416 -19.88 4.84 1.98
C ARG A 416 -18.68 5.11 1.10
N ARG A 417 -17.65 5.71 1.69
CA ARG A 417 -16.33 5.80 1.05
C ARG A 417 -15.65 4.45 1.11
N SER A 418 -14.81 4.17 0.13
CA SER A 418 -14.02 2.96 0.10
C SER A 418 -12.94 2.97 1.18
N TRP A 419 -12.52 1.78 1.59
CA TRP A 419 -11.36 1.58 2.45
C TRP A 419 -10.09 2.28 1.94
N LYS A 420 -9.88 2.29 0.61
CA LYS A 420 -8.71 2.91 -0.01
C LYS A 420 -8.74 4.43 0.09
N GLU A 421 -9.88 5.06 -0.20
CA GLU A 421 -10.04 6.52 -0.05
C GLU A 421 -9.81 6.94 1.41
N ALA A 422 -10.26 6.13 2.38
CA ALA A 422 -10.01 6.39 3.79
C ALA A 422 -8.52 6.35 4.15
N LEU A 423 -7.78 5.37 3.60
CA LEU A 423 -6.34 5.26 3.80
C LEU A 423 -5.57 6.43 3.16
N GLU A 424 -5.97 6.84 1.96
CA GLU A 424 -5.41 8.01 1.26
C GLU A 424 -5.64 9.29 2.08
N MET A 425 -6.87 9.51 2.54
CA MET A 425 -7.22 10.65 3.41
C MET A 425 -6.34 10.70 4.66
N VAL A 426 -6.19 9.59 5.38
CA VAL A 426 -5.34 9.52 6.59
C VAL A 426 -3.88 9.85 6.27
N HIS A 427 -3.36 9.38 5.14
CA HIS A 427 -2.00 9.71 4.70
C HIS A 427 -1.83 11.18 4.34
N ASP A 428 -2.82 11.78 3.70
CA ASP A 428 -2.80 13.19 3.28
C ASP A 428 -2.84 14.17 4.46
N LEU A 429 -3.32 13.73 5.64
CA LEU A 429 -3.21 14.51 6.87
C LEU A 429 -1.75 14.73 7.30
N ARG A 430 -0.80 13.89 6.86
CA ARG A 430 0.64 14.01 7.17
C ARG A 430 0.94 14.15 8.66
N ILE A 431 0.19 13.44 9.50
CA ILE A 431 0.35 13.46 10.95
C ILE A 431 1.52 12.57 11.34
N SER A 432 2.48 13.12 12.08
CA SER A 432 3.68 12.38 12.52
C SER A 432 3.29 11.17 13.37
N GLY A 433 3.87 10.00 13.07
CA GLY A 433 3.58 8.74 13.74
C GLY A 433 2.32 8.02 13.24
N ILE A 434 1.41 8.71 12.54
CA ILE A 434 0.22 8.12 11.94
C ILE A 434 0.50 7.80 10.47
N GLY A 435 1.12 6.65 10.24
CA GLY A 435 1.42 6.12 8.93
C GLY A 435 1.64 4.62 8.99
N GLY A 436 2.01 4.01 7.87
CA GLY A 436 2.32 2.57 7.79
C GLY A 436 1.23 1.70 8.42
N LEU A 437 1.59 0.94 9.45
CA LEU A 437 0.68 0.03 10.14
C LEU A 437 -0.39 0.78 10.95
N THR A 438 -0.06 1.89 11.62
CA THR A 438 -1.05 2.61 12.44
C THR A 438 -2.20 3.16 11.60
N ALA A 439 -1.91 3.68 10.41
CA ALA A 439 -2.93 4.13 9.46
C ALA A 439 -3.82 2.97 8.98
N LEU A 440 -3.22 1.82 8.60
CA LEU A 440 -3.96 0.60 8.26
C LEU A 440 -4.90 0.20 9.40
N GLN A 441 -4.40 0.18 10.65
CA GLN A 441 -5.19 -0.30 11.78
C GLN A 441 -6.38 0.62 12.08
N LEU A 442 -6.20 1.94 11.95
CA LEU A 442 -7.26 2.93 12.07
C LEU A 442 -8.33 2.71 10.99
N VAL A 443 -7.92 2.60 9.73
CA VAL A 443 -8.86 2.42 8.60
C VAL A 443 -9.58 1.07 8.67
N ASN A 444 -8.89 0.02 9.11
CA ASN A 444 -9.52 -1.27 9.37
C ASN A 444 -10.61 -1.13 10.46
N SER A 445 -10.37 -0.37 11.52
CA SER A 445 -11.42 -0.12 12.52
C SER A 445 -12.59 0.70 11.97
N LEU A 446 -12.34 1.69 11.09
CA LEU A 446 -13.43 2.38 10.40
C LEU A 446 -14.30 1.42 9.56
N ALA A 447 -13.68 0.46 8.87
CA ALA A 447 -14.39 -0.54 8.09
C ALA A 447 -15.16 -1.52 8.98
N LEU A 448 -14.56 -1.97 10.10
CA LEU A 448 -15.23 -2.84 11.07
C LEU A 448 -16.41 -2.14 11.77
N PHE A 449 -16.34 -0.82 11.95
CA PHE A 449 -17.48 -0.03 12.42
C PHE A 449 -18.49 0.30 11.31
N GLY A 450 -18.24 -0.05 10.06
CA GLY A 450 -19.16 0.26 8.95
C GLY A 450 -19.23 1.75 8.61
N VAL A 451 -18.18 2.53 8.92
CA VAL A 451 -18.05 3.93 8.49
C VAL A 451 -17.53 4.01 7.05
N VAL A 452 -16.72 3.04 6.64
CA VAL A 452 -16.21 2.90 5.27
C VAL A 452 -16.48 1.46 4.79
N ASP A 453 -16.46 1.24 3.48
CA ASP A 453 -16.63 -0.10 2.93
C ASP A 453 -15.47 -1.02 3.33
N MET A 454 -15.78 -2.31 3.50
CA MET A 454 -14.78 -3.35 3.70
C MET A 454 -13.87 -3.45 2.46
N PRO A 455 -12.54 -3.58 2.61
CA PRO A 455 -11.67 -3.80 1.46
C PRO A 455 -11.98 -5.16 0.82
N ASP A 456 -12.06 -5.17 -0.50
CA ASP A 456 -12.07 -6.43 -1.24
C ASP A 456 -10.70 -7.13 -1.18
N GLN A 457 -10.68 -8.38 -1.62
CA GLN A 457 -9.50 -9.23 -1.55
C GLN A 457 -8.36 -8.67 -2.41
N ARG A 458 -8.69 -8.07 -3.56
CA ARG A 458 -7.71 -7.47 -4.48
C ARG A 458 -7.04 -6.26 -3.83
N THR A 459 -7.81 -5.36 -3.23
CA THR A 459 -7.33 -4.17 -2.54
C THR A 459 -6.40 -4.56 -1.39
N MET A 460 -6.79 -5.57 -0.61
CA MET A 460 -5.95 -6.07 0.48
C MET A 460 -4.66 -6.72 -0.03
N ALA A 461 -4.74 -7.57 -1.06
CA ALA A 461 -3.57 -8.21 -1.66
C ALA A 461 -2.58 -7.21 -2.27
N ASP A 462 -3.08 -6.17 -2.94
CA ASP A 462 -2.25 -5.08 -3.48
C ASP A 462 -1.55 -4.31 -2.35
N TRP A 463 -2.27 -4.07 -1.25
CA TRP A 463 -1.68 -3.45 -0.06
C TRP A 463 -0.57 -4.31 0.56
N ILE A 464 -0.79 -5.63 0.65
CA ILE A 464 0.21 -6.60 1.16
C ILE A 464 1.44 -6.62 0.25
N TRP A 465 1.26 -6.67 -1.07
CA TRP A 465 2.35 -6.66 -2.05
C TRP A 465 3.27 -5.46 -1.89
N THR A 466 2.70 -4.26 -1.70
CA THR A 466 3.49 -3.03 -1.54
C THR A 466 4.27 -2.95 -0.21
N ARG A 467 4.11 -3.92 0.70
CA ARG A 467 4.70 -3.93 2.05
C ARG A 467 5.28 -5.31 2.41
N PRO A 468 6.27 -5.81 1.65
CA PRO A 468 6.84 -7.14 1.85
C PRO A 468 7.57 -7.35 3.19
N GLN A 469 7.88 -6.25 3.90
CA GLN A 469 8.44 -6.28 5.26
C GLN A 469 7.41 -6.58 6.36
N LEU A 470 6.11 -6.57 6.06
CA LEU A 470 5.04 -6.74 7.06
C LEU A 470 4.57 -8.19 7.19
N GLY A 471 3.86 -8.45 8.27
CA GLY A 471 3.51 -9.80 8.72
C GLY A 471 2.71 -10.60 7.69
N ALA A 472 1.70 -10.01 7.04
CA ALA A 472 0.82 -10.74 6.13
C ALA A 472 1.56 -11.28 4.90
N PHE A 473 2.46 -10.49 4.33
CA PHE A 473 3.33 -10.93 3.24
C PHE A 473 4.21 -12.10 3.69
N ARG A 474 4.87 -11.95 4.85
CA ARG A 474 5.70 -13.02 5.43
C ARG A 474 4.88 -14.25 5.83
N GLY A 475 3.61 -14.08 6.17
CA GLY A 475 2.67 -15.14 6.45
C GLY A 475 2.39 -15.99 5.22
N LEU A 476 2.15 -15.35 4.06
CA LEU A 476 2.01 -16.04 2.77
C LEU A 476 3.27 -16.85 2.44
N GLU A 477 4.46 -16.28 2.63
CA GLU A 477 5.72 -17.01 2.44
C GLU A 477 5.87 -18.18 3.42
N ALA A 478 5.52 -17.96 4.69
CA ALA A 478 5.66 -18.98 5.74
C ALA A 478 4.77 -20.21 5.50
N ILE A 479 3.60 -20.02 4.87
CA ILE A 479 2.71 -21.11 4.47
C ILE A 479 3.07 -21.71 3.10
N GLY A 480 4.14 -21.26 2.44
CA GLY A 480 4.71 -21.92 1.25
C GLY A 480 4.49 -21.22 -0.09
N PHE A 481 3.91 -20.01 -0.12
CA PHE A 481 3.79 -19.26 -1.37
C PHE A 481 5.07 -18.50 -1.73
N GLU A 482 5.39 -18.47 -3.02
CA GLU A 482 6.45 -17.64 -3.58
C GLU A 482 5.88 -16.36 -4.22
N ILE A 483 6.02 -15.24 -3.49
CA ILE A 483 5.45 -13.96 -3.91
C ILE A 483 6.46 -13.16 -4.75
N VAL A 484 6.51 -13.48 -6.04
CA VAL A 484 7.46 -12.89 -7.02
C VAL A 484 6.99 -11.57 -7.62
N ASN A 485 5.68 -11.33 -7.67
CA ASN A 485 5.07 -10.09 -8.18
C ASN A 485 3.67 -9.86 -7.57
N THR A 486 3.00 -8.77 -7.96
CA THR A 486 1.65 -8.43 -7.46
C THR A 486 0.60 -9.49 -7.79
N ASN A 487 0.69 -10.15 -8.96
CA ASN A 487 -0.26 -11.19 -9.33
C ASN A 487 -0.09 -12.45 -8.47
N ALA A 488 1.15 -12.79 -8.10
CA ALA A 488 1.43 -13.85 -7.13
C ALA A 488 0.80 -13.53 -5.76
N ALA A 489 0.92 -12.27 -5.29
CA ALA A 489 0.28 -11.84 -4.04
C ALA A 489 -1.26 -11.92 -4.10
N ARG A 490 -1.85 -11.45 -5.20
CA ARG A 490 -3.30 -11.55 -5.45
C ARG A 490 -3.78 -12.99 -5.47
N PHE A 491 -3.10 -13.86 -6.22
CA PHE A 491 -3.42 -15.27 -6.28
C PHE A 491 -3.35 -15.93 -4.90
N ALA A 492 -2.21 -15.79 -4.20
CA ALA A 492 -2.01 -16.43 -2.90
C ALA A 492 -3.02 -15.96 -1.85
N PHE A 493 -3.26 -14.64 -1.77
CA PHE A 493 -4.24 -14.09 -0.84
C PHE A 493 -5.68 -14.53 -1.17
N ASN A 494 -6.06 -14.48 -2.45
CA ASN A 494 -7.39 -14.90 -2.90
C ASN A 494 -7.61 -16.40 -2.65
N LEU A 495 -6.60 -17.23 -2.88
CA LEU A 495 -6.69 -18.67 -2.65
C LEU A 495 -6.92 -18.98 -1.16
N VAL A 496 -6.18 -18.32 -0.26
CA VAL A 496 -6.41 -18.45 1.19
C VAL A 496 -7.81 -17.97 1.57
N TYR A 497 -8.22 -16.79 1.08
CA TYR A 497 -9.54 -16.24 1.35
C TYR A 497 -10.65 -17.20 0.88
N SER A 498 -10.61 -17.61 -0.39
CA SER A 498 -11.65 -18.44 -1.00
C SER A 498 -11.69 -19.83 -0.40
N HIS A 499 -10.55 -20.40 0.02
CA HIS A 499 -10.52 -21.65 0.76
C HIS A 499 -11.34 -21.52 2.05
N LEU A 500 -10.97 -20.56 2.91
CA LEU A 500 -11.67 -20.34 4.18
C LEU A 500 -13.15 -19.99 3.97
N ASP A 501 -13.47 -19.20 2.95
CA ASP A 501 -14.85 -18.83 2.65
C ASP A 501 -15.68 -20.02 2.14
N GLN A 502 -15.11 -20.94 1.36
CA GLN A 502 -15.89 -22.06 0.84
C GLN A 502 -16.04 -23.19 1.85
N THR A 503 -15.10 -23.34 2.79
CA THR A 503 -15.03 -24.53 3.65
C THR A 503 -15.38 -24.28 5.11
N MET A 504 -15.24 -23.06 5.62
CA MET A 504 -15.60 -22.73 6.99
C MET A 504 -17.13 -22.61 7.13
N SER A 505 -17.69 -23.08 8.25
CA SER A 505 -19.11 -22.89 8.54
C SER A 505 -19.45 -21.40 8.71
N ASN A 506 -20.70 -21.02 8.43
CA ASN A 506 -21.14 -19.63 8.63
C ASN A 506 -21.08 -19.22 10.11
N GLU A 507 -21.35 -20.13 11.03
CA GLU A 507 -21.21 -19.90 12.48
C GLU A 507 -19.78 -19.55 12.86
N ASP A 508 -18.80 -20.30 12.33
CA ASP A 508 -17.39 -20.07 12.61
C ASP A 508 -16.94 -18.74 12.00
N LYS A 509 -17.36 -18.45 10.76
CA LYS A 509 -17.10 -17.17 10.09
C LYS A 509 -17.63 -15.98 10.88
N GLU A 510 -18.84 -16.09 11.44
CA GLU A 510 -19.42 -15.05 12.29
C GLU A 510 -18.59 -14.88 13.57
N MET A 511 -18.25 -15.98 14.24
CA MET A 511 -17.49 -16.01 15.50
C MET A 511 -16.09 -15.37 15.41
N ILE A 512 -15.47 -15.37 14.23
CA ILE A 512 -14.15 -14.76 13.97
C ILE A 512 -14.22 -13.44 13.19
N GLY A 513 -15.40 -13.02 12.73
CA GLY A 513 -15.58 -11.81 11.92
C GLY A 513 -14.90 -11.93 10.55
N PHE A 514 -15.16 -13.04 9.84
CA PHE A 514 -14.54 -13.37 8.56
C PHE A 514 -14.69 -12.25 7.52
N SER A 515 -13.56 -11.83 6.95
CA SER A 515 -13.44 -10.70 6.02
C SER A 515 -12.01 -10.65 5.44
N SER A 516 -11.77 -9.78 4.45
CA SER A 516 -10.40 -9.57 3.93
C SER A 516 -9.45 -9.05 5.02
N ILE A 517 -9.96 -8.24 5.94
CA ILE A 517 -9.21 -7.76 7.10
C ILE A 517 -8.85 -8.91 8.03
N PHE A 518 -9.76 -9.85 8.25
CA PHE A 518 -9.49 -11.04 9.05
C PHE A 518 -8.37 -11.89 8.44
N VAL A 519 -8.43 -12.17 7.12
CA VAL A 519 -7.41 -13.00 6.44
C VAL A 519 -6.04 -12.31 6.47
N GLU A 520 -5.97 -11.00 6.24
CA GLU A 520 -4.73 -10.23 6.43
C GLU A 520 -4.19 -10.38 7.86
N HIS A 521 -5.08 -10.25 8.85
CA HIS A 521 -4.69 -10.34 10.25
C HIS A 521 -4.15 -11.71 10.62
N LEU A 522 -4.85 -12.78 10.22
CA LEU A 522 -4.46 -14.18 10.40
C LEU A 522 -3.07 -14.44 9.83
N LEU A 523 -2.82 -14.04 8.57
CA LEU A 523 -1.51 -14.17 7.92
C LEU A 523 -0.43 -13.40 8.69
N CYS A 524 -0.75 -12.20 9.17
CA CYS A 524 0.13 -11.41 10.03
C CYS A 524 0.56 -12.14 11.32
N LYS A 525 -0.22 -13.12 11.80
CA LYS A 525 0.07 -13.87 13.03
C LYS A 525 0.92 -15.10 12.82
N VAL A 526 0.96 -15.67 11.62
CA VAL A 526 1.68 -16.94 11.32
C VAL A 526 3.12 -16.90 11.82
N VAL A 527 3.92 -15.95 11.31
CA VAL A 527 5.34 -15.81 11.68
C VAL A 527 5.51 -15.48 13.18
N ARG A 528 4.53 -14.81 13.76
CA ARG A 528 4.58 -14.41 15.15
C ARG A 528 4.32 -15.58 16.09
N TRP A 529 3.37 -16.45 15.77
CA TRP A 529 3.13 -17.71 16.48
C TRP A 529 4.36 -18.60 16.38
N ASP A 530 4.92 -18.76 15.18
CA ASP A 530 6.11 -19.58 15.00
C ASP A 530 7.29 -19.07 15.84
N ARG A 531 7.54 -17.75 15.83
CA ARG A 531 8.55 -17.14 16.70
C ARG A 531 8.26 -17.35 18.19
N ARG A 532 6.99 -17.42 18.61
CA ARG A 532 6.59 -17.67 20.00
C ARG A 532 6.81 -19.12 20.43
N LEU A 533 6.53 -20.06 19.53
CA LEU A 533 6.77 -21.48 19.76
C LEU A 533 8.26 -21.81 19.82
N ASN A 534 9.07 -21.12 19.00
CA ASN A 534 10.52 -21.28 18.94
C ASN A 534 11.29 -20.48 20.01
N GLN A 535 10.61 -19.82 20.96
CA GLN A 535 11.31 -19.10 22.01
C GLN A 535 12.17 -20.06 22.86
N ASP A 536 13.33 -19.56 23.29
CA ASP A 536 14.28 -20.30 24.13
C ASP A 536 14.77 -21.63 23.56
N GLY A 537 14.80 -21.75 22.22
CA GLY A 537 15.37 -22.90 21.53
C GLY A 537 14.46 -24.13 21.46
N SER A 538 13.17 -23.99 21.75
CA SER A 538 12.17 -25.02 21.45
C SER A 538 12.22 -25.39 19.96
N SER A 539 12.23 -26.68 19.64
CA SER A 539 12.22 -27.20 18.27
C SER A 539 10.82 -27.26 17.65
N GLN A 540 9.77 -26.91 18.42
CA GLN A 540 8.40 -26.97 17.96
C GLN A 540 8.07 -25.74 17.11
N THR A 541 7.71 -25.98 15.85
CA THR A 541 7.29 -24.95 14.89
C THR A 541 5.81 -25.16 14.52
N LEU A 542 5.17 -24.14 13.93
CA LEU A 542 3.85 -24.32 13.34
C LEU A 542 3.87 -25.37 12.21
N ARG A 543 4.95 -25.39 11.43
CA ARG A 543 5.14 -26.33 10.32
C ARG A 543 5.23 -27.78 10.80
N SER A 544 6.04 -28.05 11.82
CA SER A 544 6.16 -29.41 12.39
C SER A 544 4.84 -29.90 12.97
N LEU A 545 4.05 -29.01 13.59
CA LEU A 545 2.72 -29.34 14.10
C LEU A 545 1.74 -29.64 12.97
N ALA A 546 1.77 -28.85 11.89
CA ALA A 546 0.94 -29.06 10.71
C ALA A 546 1.27 -30.40 10.02
N GLU A 547 2.54 -30.73 9.88
CA GLU A 547 3.02 -32.01 9.32
C GLU A 547 2.57 -33.21 10.16
N GLU A 548 2.62 -33.10 11.49
CA GLU A 548 2.14 -34.15 12.40
C GLU A 548 0.64 -34.41 12.20
N VAL A 549 -0.16 -33.35 12.12
CA VAL A 549 -1.61 -33.47 11.90
C VAL A 549 -1.93 -34.04 10.52
N LEU A 550 -1.25 -33.58 9.46
CA LEU A 550 -1.43 -34.13 8.12
C LEU A 550 -1.09 -35.62 8.08
N LYS A 551 -0.04 -36.04 8.77
CA LYS A 551 0.33 -37.46 8.89
C LYS A 551 -0.75 -38.27 9.61
N LYS A 552 -1.34 -37.75 10.69
CA LYS A 552 -2.47 -38.39 11.39
C LYS A 552 -3.70 -38.51 10.51
N SER A 553 -4.06 -37.43 9.82
CA SER A 553 -5.21 -37.39 8.90
C SER A 553 -5.04 -38.39 7.74
N GLY A 554 -3.84 -38.46 7.13
CA GLY A 554 -3.54 -39.43 6.07
C GLY A 554 -3.53 -40.89 6.54
N ALA A 555 -3.32 -41.13 7.84
CA ALA A 555 -3.45 -42.45 8.45
C ALA A 555 -4.89 -42.81 8.84
N GLY A 556 -5.88 -41.95 8.54
CA GLY A 556 -7.28 -42.15 8.91
C GLY A 556 -7.57 -41.96 10.39
N ILE A 557 -6.66 -41.34 11.14
CA ILE A 557 -6.87 -41.04 12.56
C ILE A 557 -7.85 -39.86 12.64
N VAL A 558 -9.05 -40.14 13.14
CA VAL A 558 -10.07 -39.12 13.37
C VAL A 558 -9.70 -38.37 14.64
N GLU A 559 -9.36 -37.09 14.49
CA GLU A 559 -9.21 -36.18 15.63
C GLU A 559 -10.58 -36.00 16.32
N PRO A 560 -10.66 -36.07 17.65
CA PRO A 560 -11.92 -35.93 18.38
C PRO A 560 -12.56 -34.55 18.17
N ASP A 561 -11.76 -33.56 17.80
CA ASP A 561 -12.19 -32.21 17.46
C ASP A 561 -11.81 -31.90 16.01
N PRO A 562 -12.80 -31.81 15.10
CA PRO A 562 -12.52 -31.59 13.68
C PRO A 562 -11.94 -30.20 13.43
N PHE A 563 -11.15 -30.09 12.37
CA PHE A 563 -10.67 -28.80 11.88
C PHE A 563 -11.82 -28.00 11.25
N PRO A 564 -11.79 -26.66 11.35
CA PRO A 564 -12.84 -25.82 10.78
C PRO A 564 -12.84 -25.84 9.24
N CYS A 565 -11.73 -26.23 8.62
CA CYS A 565 -11.56 -26.35 7.18
C CYS A 565 -10.75 -27.63 6.84
N PRO A 566 -10.80 -28.10 5.59
CA PRO A 566 -9.91 -29.15 5.09
C PRO A 566 -8.44 -28.70 5.11
N LEU A 567 -7.57 -29.56 5.63
CA LEU A 567 -6.13 -29.28 5.78
C LEU A 567 -5.34 -29.17 4.45
N SER A 568 -6.01 -29.29 3.31
CA SER A 568 -5.43 -29.28 1.98
C SER A 568 -6.28 -28.44 1.02
N LEU A 569 -5.62 -27.89 0.00
CA LEU A 569 -6.27 -27.08 -1.03
C LEU A 569 -6.88 -27.97 -2.10
N ALA A 570 -8.16 -27.72 -2.42
CA ALA A 570 -8.83 -28.41 -3.52
C ALA A 570 -8.25 -27.95 -4.88
N SER A 571 -7.82 -28.88 -5.72
CA SER A 571 -7.27 -28.58 -7.05
C SER A 571 -8.16 -27.67 -7.93
N PRO A 572 -9.50 -27.87 -8.00
CA PRO A 572 -10.37 -26.97 -8.75
C PRO A 572 -10.30 -25.51 -8.28
N LEU A 573 -10.24 -25.30 -6.96
CA LEU A 573 -10.15 -23.96 -6.37
C LEU A 573 -8.82 -23.28 -6.71
N VAL A 574 -7.71 -24.03 -6.66
CA VAL A 574 -6.39 -23.54 -7.04
C VAL A 574 -6.41 -23.03 -8.49
N GLN A 575 -6.97 -23.81 -9.42
CA GLN A 575 -7.05 -23.44 -10.84
C GLN A 575 -7.97 -22.23 -11.07
N GLU A 576 -9.09 -22.16 -10.37
CA GLU A 576 -10.02 -21.02 -10.44
C GLU A 576 -9.33 -19.72 -9.99
N CYS A 577 -8.74 -19.72 -8.79
CA CYS A 577 -8.06 -18.55 -8.25
C CYS A 577 -6.88 -18.12 -9.14
N PHE A 578 -6.14 -19.08 -9.71
CA PHE A 578 -5.02 -18.81 -10.59
C PHE A 578 -5.46 -18.13 -11.89
N SER A 579 -6.53 -18.64 -12.50
CA SER A 579 -7.13 -18.06 -13.72
C SER A 579 -7.67 -16.64 -13.47
N ALA A 580 -8.29 -16.41 -12.31
CA ALA A 580 -8.77 -15.09 -11.92
C ALA A 580 -7.63 -14.07 -11.74
N ALA A 581 -6.54 -14.47 -11.08
CA ALA A 581 -5.36 -13.63 -10.91
C ALA A 581 -4.72 -13.24 -12.26
N TYR A 582 -4.73 -14.16 -13.23
CA TYR A 582 -4.19 -13.93 -14.58
C TYR A 582 -5.01 -12.93 -15.40
N THR A 583 -6.33 -13.05 -15.36
CA THR A 583 -7.24 -12.23 -16.19
C THR A 583 -7.51 -10.84 -15.60
N GLY A 584 -7.02 -10.56 -14.39
CA GLY A 584 -7.33 -9.33 -13.67
C GLY A 584 -8.81 -9.19 -13.28
N LYS A 585 -9.62 -10.24 -13.48
CA LYS A 585 -11.01 -10.33 -13.05
C LYS A 585 -11.04 -10.98 -11.67
N SER A 586 -11.65 -10.31 -10.69
CA SER A 586 -11.90 -10.94 -9.40
C SER A 586 -12.88 -12.11 -9.59
N ALA A 587 -12.60 -13.28 -9.01
CA ALA A 587 -13.39 -14.51 -9.15
C ALA A 587 -14.86 -14.39 -8.64
N ILE A 588 -15.19 -13.28 -7.98
CA ILE A 588 -16.43 -13.10 -7.22
C ILE A 588 -17.68 -12.97 -8.11
N ALA A 589 -17.53 -12.67 -9.40
CA ALA A 589 -18.69 -12.47 -10.29
C ALA A 589 -19.45 -13.77 -10.62
N THR A 590 -18.83 -14.95 -10.48
CA THR A 590 -19.44 -16.21 -10.96
C THR A 590 -20.33 -16.88 -9.90
N ILE A 591 -20.11 -16.63 -8.60
CA ILE A 591 -20.71 -17.43 -7.52
C ILE A 591 -22.12 -16.96 -7.12
N ARG A 592 -22.50 -15.70 -7.37
CA ARG A 592 -23.87 -15.22 -7.07
C ARG A 592 -24.95 -15.78 -8.00
N CYS A 593 -24.59 -16.39 -9.13
CA CYS A 593 -25.59 -16.86 -10.09
C CYS A 593 -26.15 -18.26 -9.77
N SER A 594 -25.42 -19.11 -9.03
CA SER A 594 -25.85 -20.47 -8.69
C SER A 594 -26.78 -20.59 -7.48
N GLN A 595 -27.01 -19.50 -6.73
CA GLN A 595 -27.95 -19.49 -5.59
C GLN A 595 -29.34 -18.91 -5.93
N LEU A 596 -29.50 -18.28 -7.09
CA LEU A 596 -30.80 -17.71 -7.52
C LEU A 596 -31.66 -18.67 -8.39
N THR A 597 -31.18 -19.88 -8.69
CA THR A 597 -31.94 -20.87 -9.47
C THR A 597 -32.56 -21.99 -8.61
N ALA A 598 -32.50 -21.91 -7.28
CA ALA A 598 -33.06 -22.93 -6.38
C ALA A 598 -34.37 -22.54 -5.69
N GLU A 599 -34.89 -21.32 -5.90
CA GLU A 599 -36.20 -20.88 -5.40
C GLU A 599 -37.20 -20.76 -6.57
N GLY A 600 -37.68 -21.91 -7.05
CA GLY A 600 -38.54 -21.96 -8.24
C GLY A 600 -39.43 -23.19 -8.32
N SER A 601 -39.93 -23.67 -7.19
CA SER A 601 -40.97 -24.71 -7.16
C SER A 601 -41.79 -24.62 -5.89
N GLN A 602 -42.82 -23.76 -5.89
CA GLN A 602 -43.93 -23.88 -4.95
C GLN A 602 -44.93 -24.92 -5.48
N PRO A 603 -45.51 -25.77 -4.61
CA PRO A 603 -46.57 -26.68 -5.00
C PRO A 603 -47.90 -25.91 -5.09
N VAL A 604 -48.62 -26.15 -6.18
CA VAL A 604 -50.00 -25.70 -6.40
C VAL A 604 -50.89 -26.37 -5.34
N ILE A 605 -51.45 -25.57 -4.44
CA ILE A 605 -52.52 -25.99 -3.52
C ILE A 605 -53.85 -25.82 -4.28
N ASN A 606 -54.50 -26.94 -4.59
CA ASN A 606 -55.89 -26.95 -5.06
C ASN A 606 -56.85 -26.68 -3.88
N PRO A 607 -57.93 -25.90 -4.06
CA PRO A 607 -58.96 -25.76 -3.05
C PRO A 607 -59.93 -26.94 -3.14
N VAL A 608 -60.18 -27.60 -2.01
CA VAL A 608 -61.34 -28.50 -1.85
C VAL A 608 -62.35 -27.81 -0.94
N LEU A 609 -63.58 -27.75 -1.45
CA LEU A 609 -64.81 -27.31 -0.82
C LEU A 609 -65.12 -28.08 0.47
N ASN A 610 -65.41 -27.35 1.55
CA ASN A 610 -66.67 -27.38 2.31
C ASN A 610 -66.66 -26.33 3.42
#